data_AF-A0A3B9HY81-F1
#
_entry.id   AF-A0A3B9HY81-F1
#
_cell.length_a   1.000
_cell.length_b   1.000
_cell.length_c   1.000
_cell.angle_alpha   90.00
_cell.angle_beta   90.00
_cell.angle_gamma   90.00
#
_symmetry.space_group_name_H-M   'P 1'
#
loop_
_entity.id
_entity.type
_entity.pdbx_description
1 polymer ?
#
loop_
_entity_poly.entity_id
_entity_poly.type
_entity_poly.pdbx_seq_one_letter_code
_entity_poly.pdbx_strand_id
1 'polypeptide(L)'
;ALLQSDVAWQAYNAASDAKFRELRVIASLYSEVIQLIVRENSDVKELHDLKGRRIAVGEKDSGSAASIIMVLKAAGLKESDYTIVYERFTRGTESLLDGYVDAVYYAGAVPADGITRLAAKTQLRLIGVPADVRSKLQAEHPYFTSEVILAGSYKNQKTDVTTIGFRALFAATERLSANEVENILNAIYDKSATPSSEATPDLKLRMNDALKGVQPEMLHEGARRFFDRRGMTTYSEK
;
A
#
# COMPACT_ATOMS: atom_id res chain seq x y z
N ALA A 1 -9.49 11.22 -10.70
CA ALA A 1 -8.07 11.20 -10.28
C ALA A 1 -7.72 9.82 -9.71
N LEU A 2 -6.47 9.41 -9.88
CA LEU A 2 -5.88 8.27 -9.18
C LEU A 2 -4.93 8.82 -8.13
N LEU A 3 -5.05 8.37 -6.88
CA LEU A 3 -4.21 8.83 -5.76
C LEU A 3 -4.13 7.78 -4.67
N GLN A 4 -3.07 7.80 -3.87
CA GLN A 4 -2.89 6.89 -2.74
C GLN A 4 -3.78 7.29 -1.54
N SER A 5 -4.13 6.32 -0.70
CA SER A 5 -5.04 6.51 0.43
C SER A 5 -4.57 7.53 1.47
N ASP A 6 -3.26 7.62 1.71
CA ASP A 6 -2.66 8.61 2.60
C ASP A 6 -2.77 10.04 2.05
N VAL A 7 -2.47 10.25 0.76
CA VAL A 7 -2.61 11.54 0.08
C VAL A 7 -4.06 11.99 0.10
N ALA A 8 -4.99 11.08 -0.17
CA ALA A 8 -6.41 11.37 -0.10
C ALA A 8 -6.83 11.81 1.31
N TRP A 9 -6.40 11.06 2.33
CA TRP A 9 -6.72 11.36 3.72
C TRP A 9 -6.12 12.69 4.18
N GLN A 10 -4.85 12.96 3.83
CA GLN A 10 -4.16 14.21 4.14
C GLN A 10 -4.86 15.40 3.48
N ALA A 11 -5.17 15.31 2.18
CA ALA A 11 -5.88 16.38 1.47
C ALA A 11 -7.26 16.67 2.08
N TYR A 12 -8.01 15.62 2.45
CA TYR A 12 -9.34 15.77 3.04
C TYR A 12 -9.30 16.34 4.47
N ASN A 13 -8.27 15.98 5.25
CA ASN A 13 -8.13 16.34 6.66
C ASN A 13 -7.16 17.50 6.95
N ALA A 14 -6.52 18.06 5.92
CA ALA A 14 -5.56 19.16 6.09
C ALA A 14 -6.16 20.36 6.84
N ALA A 15 -5.27 21.16 7.43
CA ALA A 15 -5.61 22.40 8.11
C ALA A 15 -5.81 23.54 7.09
N SER A 16 -6.82 24.38 7.34
CA SER A 16 -7.09 25.63 6.59
C SER A 16 -7.06 25.47 5.06
N ASP A 17 -6.22 26.24 4.38
CA ASP A 17 -6.24 26.49 2.93
C ASP A 17 -5.76 25.32 2.08
N ALA A 18 -5.06 24.34 2.67
CA ALA A 18 -4.67 23.10 1.98
C ALA A 18 -5.79 22.04 1.97
N LYS A 19 -6.92 22.31 2.62
CA LYS A 19 -8.01 21.35 2.81
C LYS A 19 -8.87 21.22 1.57
N PHE A 20 -8.94 20.01 1.02
CA PHE A 20 -9.76 19.70 -0.13
C PHE A 20 -11.01 18.89 0.27
N ARG A 21 -11.98 19.57 0.90
CA ARG A 21 -13.24 18.96 1.38
C ARG A 21 -14.12 18.42 0.25
N GLU A 22 -13.95 18.88 -0.98
CA GLU A 22 -14.70 18.39 -2.13
C GLU A 22 -14.26 17.00 -2.58
N LEU A 23 -13.08 16.52 -2.15
CA LEU A 23 -12.56 15.20 -2.53
C LEU A 23 -13.53 14.07 -2.13
N ARG A 24 -13.86 13.20 -3.08
CA ARG A 24 -14.68 12.01 -2.85
C ARG A 24 -14.06 10.79 -3.50
N VAL A 25 -13.95 9.70 -2.76
CA VAL A 25 -13.49 8.40 -3.25
C VAL A 25 -14.65 7.67 -3.92
N ILE A 26 -14.44 7.20 -5.14
CA ILE A 26 -15.39 6.36 -5.87
C ILE A 26 -15.15 4.89 -5.54
N ALA A 27 -13.89 4.44 -5.60
CA ALA A 27 -13.52 3.06 -5.26
C ALA A 27 -12.03 2.94 -4.93
N SER A 28 -11.72 1.93 -4.13
CA SER A 28 -10.38 1.41 -3.90
C SER A 28 -9.99 0.45 -5.02
N LEU A 29 -8.79 0.58 -5.56
CA LEU A 29 -8.38 -0.13 -6.77
C LEU A 29 -7.51 -1.36 -6.46
N TYR A 30 -6.27 -1.13 -6.06
CA TYR A 30 -5.30 -2.17 -5.74
C TYR A 30 -4.47 -1.80 -4.52
N SER A 31 -3.85 -2.81 -3.91
CA SER A 31 -2.96 -2.62 -2.75
C SER A 31 -1.59 -2.17 -3.21
N GLU A 32 -1.05 -1.19 -2.49
CA GLU A 32 0.37 -0.83 -2.53
C GLU A 32 0.98 -1.35 -1.23
N VAL A 33 1.45 -2.59 -1.30
CA VAL A 33 1.89 -3.38 -0.15
C VAL A 33 3.29 -2.95 0.27
N ILE A 34 3.51 -2.74 1.57
CA ILE A 34 4.84 -2.50 2.13
C ILE A 34 5.62 -3.81 2.18
N GLN A 35 6.77 -3.80 1.53
CA GLN A 35 7.68 -4.93 1.38
C GLN A 35 9.05 -4.49 1.88
N LEU A 36 9.46 -5.05 3.02
CA LEU A 36 10.80 -4.85 3.58
C LEU A 36 11.63 -6.11 3.29
N ILE A 37 12.66 -5.95 2.48
CA ILE A 37 13.43 -7.05 1.90
C ILE A 37 14.84 -7.04 2.48
N VAL A 38 15.30 -8.20 2.95
CA VAL A 38 16.69 -8.43 3.36
C VAL A 38 17.26 -9.66 2.66
N ARG A 39 18.58 -9.83 2.68
CA ARG A 39 19.21 -11.09 2.24
C ARG A 39 18.85 -12.21 3.24
N GLU A 40 18.64 -13.42 2.75
CA GLU A 40 18.28 -14.57 3.61
C GLU A 40 19.36 -14.87 4.67
N ASN A 41 20.63 -14.65 4.34
CA ASN A 41 21.74 -14.82 5.28
C ASN A 41 21.93 -13.64 6.25
N SER A 42 21.07 -12.61 6.19
CA SER A 42 21.03 -11.53 7.17
C SER A 42 20.56 -12.05 8.53
N ASP A 43 21.11 -11.46 9.59
CA ASP A 43 20.64 -11.64 10.95
C ASP A 43 19.33 -10.89 11.24
N VAL A 44 18.88 -10.01 10.33
CA VAL A 44 17.57 -9.36 10.38
C VAL A 44 16.44 -10.37 10.10
N LYS A 45 15.60 -10.62 11.10
CA LYS A 45 14.46 -11.54 11.03
C LYS A 45 13.13 -10.85 11.32
N GLU A 46 13.16 -9.75 12.06
CA GLU A 46 11.99 -8.95 12.40
C GLU A 46 12.31 -7.44 12.42
N LEU A 47 11.29 -6.60 12.59
CA LEU A 47 11.45 -5.13 12.52
C LEU A 47 12.49 -4.61 13.51
N HIS A 48 12.55 -5.15 14.73
CA HIS A 48 13.48 -4.65 15.75
C HIS A 48 14.96 -4.87 15.38
N ASP A 49 15.26 -5.85 14.52
CA ASP A 49 16.63 -6.18 14.11
C ASP A 49 17.21 -5.12 13.16
N LEU A 50 16.37 -4.20 12.67
CA LEU A 50 16.78 -3.06 11.86
C LEU A 50 17.57 -2.02 12.68
N LYS A 51 17.64 -2.19 14.00
CA LYS A 51 18.55 -1.41 14.83
C LYS A 51 20.01 -1.60 14.38
N GLY A 52 20.69 -0.50 14.12
CA GLY A 52 22.05 -0.41 13.59
C GLY A 52 22.15 -0.65 12.08
N ARG A 53 21.03 -0.84 11.37
CA ARG A 53 21.04 -1.23 9.94
C ARG A 53 20.88 -0.06 9.00
N ARG A 54 21.39 -0.23 7.78
CA ARG A 54 21.20 0.69 6.66
C ARG A 54 20.03 0.22 5.81
N ILE A 55 19.07 1.10 5.58
CA ILE A 55 17.81 0.79 4.88
C ILE A 55 17.70 1.70 3.67
N ALA A 56 17.63 1.12 2.46
CA ALA A 56 17.30 1.87 1.25
C ALA A 56 15.78 2.11 1.17
N VAL A 57 15.32 3.36 1.11
CA VAL A 57 13.90 3.71 1.29
C VAL A 57 13.21 4.43 0.14
N GLY A 58 13.89 4.60 -0.98
CA GLY A 58 13.42 5.47 -2.06
C GLY A 58 14.05 6.86 -1.98
N GLU A 59 13.53 7.77 -2.80
CA GLU A 59 14.05 9.14 -2.87
C GLU A 59 13.71 9.92 -1.61
N LYS A 60 14.57 10.91 -1.32
CA LYS A 60 14.31 11.87 -0.25
C LYS A 60 12.96 12.56 -0.49
N ASP A 61 12.22 12.81 0.58
CA ASP A 61 10.91 13.46 0.57
C ASP A 61 9.80 12.69 -0.18
N SER A 62 10.04 11.41 -0.53
CA SER A 62 9.01 10.53 -1.10
C SER A 62 8.07 9.94 -0.03
N GLY A 63 6.83 9.61 -0.42
CA GLY A 63 5.87 8.93 0.45
C GLY A 63 6.37 7.56 0.97
N SER A 64 7.18 6.87 0.17
CA SER A 64 7.89 5.66 0.56
C SER A 64 8.82 5.89 1.75
N ALA A 65 9.66 6.92 1.67
CA ALA A 65 10.59 7.27 2.75
C ALA A 65 9.86 7.71 4.02
N ALA A 66 8.77 8.46 3.88
CA ALA A 66 7.97 8.89 5.03
C ALA A 66 7.26 7.71 5.72
N SER A 67 6.70 6.78 4.95
CA SER A 67 5.88 5.70 5.50
C SER A 67 6.69 4.64 6.23
N ILE A 68 7.89 4.29 5.77
CA ILE A 68 8.76 3.38 6.52
C ILE A 68 9.17 3.97 7.87
N ILE A 69 9.42 5.28 7.96
CA ILE A 69 9.72 5.94 9.25
C ILE A 69 8.53 5.79 10.21
N MET A 70 7.29 5.94 9.72
CA MET A 70 6.09 5.68 10.53
C MET A 70 6.03 4.23 11.04
N VAL A 71 6.32 3.26 10.15
CA VAL A 71 6.33 1.83 10.52
C VAL A 71 7.39 1.53 11.58
N LEU A 72 8.62 2.02 11.41
CA LEU A 72 9.71 1.81 12.35
C LEU A 72 9.42 2.47 13.70
N LYS A 73 8.86 3.69 13.69
CA LYS A 73 8.42 4.39 14.90
C LYS A 73 7.30 3.63 15.63
N ALA A 74 6.33 3.10 14.89
CA ALA A 74 5.25 2.29 15.47
C ALA A 74 5.81 1.00 16.10
N ALA A 75 6.86 0.42 15.52
CA ALA A 75 7.62 -0.71 16.06
C ALA A 75 8.59 -0.34 17.21
N GLY A 76 8.62 0.93 17.64
CA GLY A 76 9.41 1.38 18.78
C GLY A 76 10.85 1.79 18.48
N LEU A 77 11.26 1.81 17.21
CA LEU A 77 12.58 2.29 16.79
C LEU A 77 12.59 3.82 16.68
N LYS A 78 13.68 4.43 17.14
CA LYS A 78 13.94 5.87 16.97
C LYS A 78 14.71 6.09 15.67
N GLU A 79 14.65 7.28 15.11
CA GLU A 79 15.44 7.64 13.92
C GLU A 79 16.95 7.47 14.14
N SER A 80 17.43 7.60 15.38
CA SER A 80 18.83 7.35 15.76
C SER A 80 19.21 5.86 15.81
N ASP A 81 18.24 4.95 15.76
CA ASP A 81 18.49 3.51 15.84
C ASP A 81 18.86 2.91 14.47
N TYR A 82 18.68 3.60 13.34
CA TYR A 82 18.98 3.07 12.01
C TYR A 82 19.55 4.15 11.09
N THR A 83 20.04 3.76 9.91
CA THR A 83 20.52 4.71 8.89
C THR A 83 19.64 4.61 7.65
N ILE A 84 19.03 5.73 7.27
CA ILE A 84 18.29 5.83 6.01
C ILE A 84 19.25 6.12 4.86
N VAL A 85 19.12 5.34 3.80
CA VAL A 85 19.82 5.53 2.53
C VAL A 85 18.78 5.91 1.47
N TYR A 86 18.87 7.13 0.95
CA TYR A 86 17.94 7.61 -0.07
C TYR A 86 18.38 7.14 -1.45
N GLU A 87 17.89 5.98 -1.85
CA GLU A 87 18.14 5.37 -3.16
C GLU A 87 16.83 4.92 -3.78
N ARG A 88 16.64 5.21 -5.08
CA ARG A 88 15.54 4.63 -5.86
C ARG A 88 15.56 3.12 -5.74
N PHE A 89 14.39 2.50 -5.78
CA PHE A 89 14.23 1.05 -5.56
C PHE A 89 15.20 0.20 -6.39
N THR A 90 15.37 0.50 -7.68
CA THR A 90 16.33 -0.20 -8.54
C THR A 90 17.76 -0.16 -7.99
N ARG A 91 18.25 1.02 -7.61
CA ARG A 91 19.57 1.18 -7.00
C ARG A 91 19.66 0.51 -5.64
N GLY A 92 18.62 0.63 -4.81
CA GLY A 92 18.55 -0.04 -3.50
C GLY A 92 18.70 -1.56 -3.62
N THR A 93 18.10 -2.19 -4.64
CA THR A 93 18.28 -3.64 -4.87
C THR A 93 19.71 -4.03 -5.24
N GLU A 94 20.44 -3.17 -5.96
CA GLU A 94 21.87 -3.36 -6.24
C GLU A 94 22.71 -3.18 -4.98
N SER A 95 22.46 -2.11 -4.23
CA SER A 95 23.11 -1.86 -2.94
C SER A 95 22.89 -3.00 -1.93
N LEU A 96 21.74 -3.68 -1.98
CA LEU A 96 21.47 -4.86 -1.17
C LEU A 96 22.26 -6.08 -1.64
N LEU A 97 22.52 -6.24 -2.94
CA LEU A 97 23.41 -7.30 -3.43
C LEU A 97 24.86 -7.05 -3.00
N ASP A 98 25.31 -5.80 -3.09
CA ASP A 98 26.68 -5.39 -2.80
C ASP A 98 26.98 -5.31 -1.29
N GLY A 99 25.95 -5.41 -0.43
CA GLY A 99 26.11 -5.26 1.02
C GLY A 99 26.26 -3.81 1.48
N TYR A 100 25.99 -2.83 0.61
CA TYR A 100 25.96 -1.42 0.96
C TYR A 100 24.71 -1.04 1.78
N VAL A 101 23.61 -1.77 1.61
CA VAL A 101 22.47 -1.71 2.53
C VAL A 101 22.14 -3.10 3.07
N ASP A 102 21.51 -3.12 4.23
CA ASP A 102 21.11 -4.34 4.94
C ASP A 102 19.65 -4.69 4.64
N ALA A 103 18.84 -3.67 4.30
CA ALA A 103 17.45 -3.82 3.91
C ALA A 103 17.07 -2.85 2.77
N VAL A 104 16.07 -3.26 1.99
CA VAL A 104 15.42 -2.42 0.97
C VAL A 104 13.94 -2.36 1.29
N TYR A 105 13.38 -1.16 1.25
CA TYR A 105 11.97 -0.91 1.38
C TYR A 105 11.34 -0.66 0.01
N TYR A 106 10.13 -1.19 -0.19
CA TYR A 106 9.31 -0.92 -1.35
C TYR A 106 7.83 -0.90 -0.95
N ALA A 107 7.06 0.08 -1.43
CA ALA A 107 5.61 0.07 -1.39
C ALA A 107 5.08 -0.08 -2.81
N GLY A 108 4.26 -1.10 -3.06
CA GLY A 108 3.66 -1.30 -4.37
C GLY A 108 3.08 -2.70 -4.57
N ALA A 109 2.82 -3.04 -5.83
CA ALA A 109 2.21 -4.30 -6.21
C ALA A 109 3.05 -5.52 -5.81
N VAL A 110 2.36 -6.65 -5.66
CA VAL A 110 2.95 -7.98 -5.39
C VAL A 110 2.47 -8.94 -6.48
N PRO A 111 3.38 -9.66 -7.17
CA PRO A 111 4.83 -9.52 -7.10
C PRO A 111 5.33 -8.24 -7.80
N ALA A 112 6.42 -7.67 -7.29
CA ALA A 112 7.13 -6.57 -7.94
C ALA A 112 8.29 -7.10 -8.77
N ASP A 113 8.39 -6.68 -10.04
CA ASP A 113 9.41 -7.16 -10.98
C ASP A 113 10.84 -7.02 -10.46
N GLY A 114 11.16 -5.91 -9.78
CA GLY A 114 12.49 -5.72 -9.22
C GLY A 114 12.81 -6.70 -8.08
N ILE A 115 11.84 -7.04 -7.25
CA ILE A 115 12.00 -8.05 -6.19
C ILE A 115 12.10 -9.44 -6.82
N THR A 116 11.30 -9.74 -7.85
CA THR A 116 11.39 -11.00 -8.60
C THR A 116 12.77 -11.18 -9.24
N ARG A 117 13.32 -10.14 -9.89
CA ARG A 117 14.68 -10.17 -10.46
C ARG A 117 15.75 -10.31 -9.38
N LEU A 118 15.58 -9.64 -8.24
CA LEU A 118 16.50 -9.76 -7.12
C LEU A 118 16.49 -11.19 -6.54
N ALA A 119 15.31 -11.78 -6.35
CA ALA A 119 15.13 -13.15 -5.85
C ALA A 119 15.70 -14.22 -6.80
N ALA A 120 15.85 -13.90 -8.10
CA ALA A 120 16.53 -14.75 -9.05
C ALA A 120 18.05 -14.77 -8.86
N LYS A 121 18.63 -13.70 -8.31
CA LYS A 121 20.08 -13.51 -8.10
C LYS A 121 20.56 -13.91 -6.71
N THR A 122 19.73 -13.73 -5.69
CA THR A 122 20.08 -14.05 -4.30
C THR A 122 18.86 -14.54 -3.51
N GLN A 123 19.10 -15.24 -2.40
CA GLN A 123 18.03 -15.63 -1.49
C GLN A 123 17.61 -14.43 -0.64
N LEU A 124 16.30 -14.23 -0.52
CA LEU A 124 15.71 -13.07 0.16
C LEU A 124 14.76 -13.52 1.26
N ARG A 125 14.69 -12.69 2.31
CA ARG A 125 13.66 -12.75 3.35
C ARG A 125 12.83 -11.48 3.28
N LEU A 126 11.51 -11.63 3.38
CA LEU A 126 10.58 -10.54 3.63
C LEU A 126 10.35 -10.39 5.13
N ILE A 127 10.49 -9.17 5.64
CA ILE A 127 10.23 -8.84 7.05
C ILE A 127 8.78 -8.37 7.17
N GLY A 128 7.98 -9.12 7.91
CA GLY A 128 6.58 -8.78 8.18
C GLY A 128 6.42 -7.64 9.19
N VAL A 129 5.23 -7.05 9.20
CA VAL A 129 4.84 -6.05 10.21
C VAL A 129 3.91 -6.74 11.21
N PRO A 130 4.29 -6.87 12.49
CA PRO A 130 3.49 -7.54 13.53
C PRO A 130 2.11 -6.89 13.77
N ALA A 131 1.16 -7.66 14.33
CA ALA A 131 -0.25 -7.25 14.44
C ALA A 131 -0.47 -6.03 15.36
N ASP A 132 0.29 -5.93 16.43
CA ASP A 132 0.32 -4.79 17.36
C ASP A 132 0.82 -3.52 16.67
N VAL A 133 1.90 -3.62 15.89
CA VAL A 133 2.44 -2.52 15.08
C VAL A 133 1.43 -2.06 14.02
N ARG A 134 0.80 -3.00 13.31
CA ARG A 134 -0.25 -2.68 12.32
C ARG A 134 -1.44 -2.00 12.97
N SER A 135 -1.93 -2.52 14.10
CA SER A 135 -3.08 -1.95 14.81
C SER A 135 -2.80 -0.53 15.30
N LYS A 136 -1.59 -0.29 15.84
CA LYS A 136 -1.14 1.05 16.24
C LYS A 136 -1.09 2.02 15.05
N LEU A 137 -0.50 1.60 13.93
CA LEU A 137 -0.47 2.41 12.71
C LEU A 137 -1.88 2.73 12.22
N GLN A 138 -2.78 1.77 12.18
CA GLN A 138 -4.15 1.99 11.69
C GLN A 138 -4.96 2.90 12.64
N ALA A 139 -4.68 2.88 13.94
CA ALA A 139 -5.31 3.79 14.90
C ALA A 139 -4.82 5.25 14.74
N GLU A 140 -3.53 5.45 14.48
CA GLU A 140 -2.94 6.79 14.28
C GLU A 140 -3.14 7.32 12.84
N HIS A 141 -3.22 6.41 11.88
CA HIS A 141 -3.18 6.65 10.44
C HIS A 141 -4.17 5.72 9.72
N PRO A 142 -5.47 6.06 9.70
CA PRO A 142 -6.55 5.13 9.29
C PRO A 142 -6.57 4.81 7.79
N TYR A 143 -5.70 5.44 7.00
CA TYR A 143 -5.50 5.16 5.57
C TYR A 143 -4.65 3.91 5.29
N PHE A 144 -3.97 3.36 6.29
CA PHE A 144 -3.23 2.11 6.16
C PHE A 144 -4.18 0.90 6.17
N THR A 145 -3.88 -0.09 5.33
CA THR A 145 -4.59 -1.38 5.28
C THR A 145 -3.67 -2.51 5.73
N SER A 146 -4.23 -3.52 6.42
CA SER A 146 -3.51 -4.77 6.66
C SER A 146 -3.46 -5.58 5.38
N GLU A 147 -2.27 -6.09 5.03
CA GLU A 147 -2.01 -6.79 3.78
C GLU A 147 -1.28 -8.10 4.05
N VAL A 148 -1.37 -9.04 3.10
CA VAL A 148 -0.67 -10.33 3.15
C VAL A 148 0.03 -10.57 1.83
N ILE A 149 1.34 -10.80 1.90
CA ILE A 149 2.13 -11.32 0.77
C ILE A 149 2.04 -12.85 0.85
N LEU A 150 1.26 -13.45 -0.04
CA LEU A 150 1.03 -14.90 -0.05
C LEU A 150 2.32 -15.67 -0.36
N ALA A 151 2.46 -16.87 0.20
CA ALA A 151 3.51 -17.82 -0.14
C ALA A 151 3.62 -18.03 -1.65
N GLY A 152 4.85 -18.12 -2.15
CA GLY A 152 5.13 -18.26 -3.58
C GLY A 152 5.03 -16.97 -4.39
N SER A 153 4.79 -15.81 -3.77
CA SER A 153 4.83 -14.51 -4.47
C SER A 153 6.23 -14.23 -5.03
N TYR A 154 7.27 -14.67 -4.33
CA TYR A 154 8.66 -14.59 -4.79
C TYR A 154 9.36 -15.94 -4.73
N LYS A 155 10.41 -16.10 -5.55
CA LYS A 155 11.22 -17.31 -5.57
C LYS A 155 11.74 -17.62 -4.15
N ASN A 156 11.54 -18.85 -3.71
CA ASN A 156 11.93 -19.38 -2.39
C ASN A 156 11.20 -18.80 -1.17
N GLN A 157 10.20 -17.92 -1.34
CA GLN A 157 9.37 -17.47 -0.23
C GLN A 157 8.27 -18.52 0.08
N LYS A 158 8.46 -19.26 1.18
CA LYS A 158 7.64 -20.45 1.52
C LYS A 158 6.42 -20.16 2.39
N THR A 159 6.36 -19.01 3.03
CA THR A 159 5.34 -18.68 4.04
C THR A 159 4.73 -17.34 3.74
N ASP A 160 3.43 -17.19 4.01
CA ASP A 160 2.76 -15.90 3.99
C ASP A 160 3.48 -14.89 4.90
N VAL A 161 3.52 -13.63 4.47
CA VAL A 161 4.08 -12.54 5.25
C VAL A 161 3.01 -11.48 5.44
N THR A 162 2.55 -11.31 6.68
CA THR A 162 1.62 -10.24 7.01
C THR A 162 2.35 -8.92 7.15
N THR A 163 1.80 -7.88 6.55
CA THR A 163 2.37 -6.54 6.49
C THR A 163 1.25 -5.51 6.46
N ILE A 164 1.61 -4.26 6.22
CA ILE A 164 0.69 -3.15 6.03
C ILE A 164 0.83 -2.61 4.60
N GLY A 165 -0.09 -1.79 4.15
CA GLY A 165 -0.03 -1.17 2.84
C GLY A 165 -0.93 0.03 2.72
N PHE A 166 -0.93 0.58 1.52
CA PHE A 166 -1.83 1.62 1.09
C PHE A 166 -2.78 1.08 0.04
N ARG A 167 -3.72 1.93 -0.36
CA ARG A 167 -4.62 1.64 -1.46
C ARG A 167 -4.49 2.74 -2.51
N ALA A 168 -4.32 2.33 -3.76
CA ALA A 168 -4.58 3.22 -4.88
C ALA A 168 -6.09 3.44 -4.95
N LEU A 169 -6.52 4.70 -4.91
CA LEU A 169 -7.91 5.11 -4.92
C LEU A 169 -8.27 5.77 -6.24
N PHE A 170 -9.47 5.47 -6.73
CA PHE A 170 -10.13 6.25 -7.76
C PHE A 170 -11.06 7.26 -7.08
N ALA A 171 -10.79 8.54 -7.31
CA ALA A 171 -11.52 9.63 -6.70
C ALA A 171 -11.99 10.67 -7.72
N ALA A 172 -13.01 11.40 -7.34
CA ALA A 172 -13.53 12.57 -8.01
C ALA A 172 -13.76 13.68 -6.98
N THR A 173 -14.52 14.71 -7.37
CA THR A 173 -15.06 15.70 -6.44
C THR A 173 -16.55 15.42 -6.21
N GLU A 174 -17.11 16.02 -5.16
CA GLU A 174 -18.55 15.99 -4.88
C GLU A 174 -19.42 16.64 -5.98
N ARG A 175 -18.80 17.30 -6.96
CA ARG A 175 -19.49 17.92 -8.10
C ARG A 175 -20.00 16.91 -9.12
N LEU A 176 -19.45 15.69 -9.11
CA LEU A 176 -19.94 14.61 -9.96
C LEU A 176 -21.27 14.10 -9.38
N SER A 177 -22.31 13.95 -10.20
CA SER A 177 -23.61 13.53 -9.68
C SER A 177 -23.56 12.07 -9.21
N ALA A 178 -24.45 11.71 -8.27
CA ALA A 178 -24.58 10.34 -7.80
C ALA A 178 -24.83 9.36 -8.96
N ASN A 179 -25.66 9.75 -9.94
CA ASN A 179 -25.97 8.93 -11.11
C ASN A 179 -24.75 8.71 -12.02
N GLU A 180 -23.91 9.73 -12.24
CA GLU A 180 -22.68 9.59 -13.01
C GLU A 180 -21.71 8.61 -12.35
N VAL A 181 -21.53 8.71 -11.03
CA VAL A 181 -20.67 7.78 -10.29
C VAL A 181 -21.21 6.35 -10.30
N GLU A 182 -22.52 6.16 -10.17
CA GLU A 182 -23.13 4.83 -10.30
C GLU A 182 -22.92 4.24 -11.69
N ASN A 183 -23.08 5.04 -12.75
CA ASN A 183 -22.84 4.59 -14.13
C ASN A 183 -21.39 4.17 -14.34
N ILE A 184 -20.43 4.93 -13.78
CA ILE A 184 -19.01 4.57 -13.81
C ILE A 184 -18.76 3.25 -13.09
N LEU A 185 -19.32 3.06 -11.89
CA LEU A 185 -19.14 1.83 -11.12
C LEU A 185 -19.82 0.61 -11.77
N ASN A 186 -21.00 0.79 -12.37
CA ASN A 186 -21.63 -0.24 -13.18
C ASN A 186 -20.71 -0.61 -14.35
N ALA A 187 -20.16 0.35 -15.09
CA ALA A 187 -19.24 0.05 -16.19
C ALA A 187 -17.96 -0.68 -15.74
N ILE A 188 -17.44 -0.39 -14.53
CA ILE A 188 -16.26 -1.05 -13.97
C ILE A 188 -16.56 -2.50 -13.54
N TYR A 189 -17.71 -2.74 -12.91
CA TYR A 189 -18.00 -4.02 -12.25
C TYR A 189 -19.00 -4.90 -13.01
N ASP A 190 -19.71 -4.39 -14.01
CA ASP A 190 -20.56 -5.19 -14.88
C ASP A 190 -19.71 -5.99 -15.86
N LYS A 191 -19.77 -7.31 -15.69
CA LYS A 191 -19.04 -8.29 -16.50
C LYS A 191 -19.45 -8.30 -17.99
N SER A 192 -20.57 -7.67 -18.36
CA SER A 192 -21.05 -7.61 -19.74
C SER A 192 -20.35 -6.53 -20.59
N ALA A 193 -19.62 -5.59 -19.97
CA ALA A 193 -19.10 -4.41 -20.66
C ALA A 193 -17.64 -4.53 -21.13
N THR A 194 -16.91 -5.60 -20.80
CA THR A 194 -15.50 -5.75 -21.16
C THR A 194 -15.29 -6.98 -22.05
N PRO A 195 -15.03 -6.82 -23.37
CA PRO A 195 -14.47 -7.89 -24.16
C PRO A 195 -13.15 -8.33 -23.53
N SER A 196 -12.96 -9.63 -23.36
CA SER A 196 -11.68 -10.22 -22.95
C SER A 196 -10.59 -9.89 -23.98
N SER A 197 -9.94 -8.73 -23.87
CA SER A 197 -8.78 -8.39 -24.70
C SER A 197 -7.51 -8.45 -23.85
N GLU A 198 -6.61 -9.35 -24.23
CA GLU A 198 -5.35 -9.73 -23.60
C GLU A 198 -4.26 -8.62 -23.58
N ALA A 199 -4.64 -7.33 -23.59
CA ALA A 199 -3.70 -6.22 -23.86
C ALA A 199 -3.60 -5.12 -22.79
N THR A 200 -4.37 -5.20 -21.69
CA THR A 200 -4.17 -4.34 -20.52
C THR A 200 -3.78 -5.22 -19.35
N PRO A 201 -2.79 -4.86 -18.51
CA PRO A 201 -2.61 -5.53 -17.22
C PRO A 201 -3.95 -5.42 -16.53
N ASP A 202 -4.70 -6.52 -16.45
CA ASP A 202 -6.03 -6.52 -15.86
C ASP A 202 -5.88 -5.92 -14.46
N LEU A 203 -6.25 -4.66 -14.27
CA LEU A 203 -6.70 -4.20 -12.97
C LEU A 203 -7.99 -5.00 -12.74
N LYS A 204 -7.83 -6.24 -12.24
CA LYS A 204 -8.94 -7.06 -11.76
C LYS A 204 -9.43 -6.37 -10.50
N LEU A 205 -10.19 -5.30 -10.68
CA LEU A 205 -10.84 -4.55 -9.63
C LEU A 205 -11.81 -5.50 -8.95
N ARG A 206 -11.45 -5.94 -7.76
CA ARG A 206 -12.26 -6.87 -6.99
C ARG A 206 -13.29 -6.06 -6.22
N MET A 207 -14.56 -6.41 -6.41
CA MET A 207 -15.66 -5.82 -5.66
C MET A 207 -15.36 -5.83 -4.16
N ASN A 208 -14.93 -6.97 -3.61
CA ASN A 208 -14.63 -7.13 -2.18
C ASN A 208 -13.49 -6.23 -1.65
N ASP A 209 -12.66 -5.67 -2.53
CA ASP A 209 -11.58 -4.76 -2.14
C ASP A 209 -11.95 -3.29 -2.34
N ALA A 210 -13.10 -2.99 -2.95
CA ALA A 210 -13.49 -1.67 -3.44
C ALA A 210 -13.68 -0.60 -2.35
N LEU A 211 -13.85 -1.02 -1.09
CA LEU A 211 -14.01 -0.13 0.07
C LEU A 211 -12.81 -0.18 1.03
N LYS A 212 -11.80 -1.02 0.78
CA LYS A 212 -10.63 -1.12 1.65
C LYS A 212 -9.84 0.19 1.65
N GLY A 213 -9.46 0.67 2.83
CA GLY A 213 -8.70 1.92 3.01
C GLY A 213 -9.50 3.20 2.71
N VAL A 214 -10.81 3.08 2.45
CA VAL A 214 -11.69 4.21 2.17
C VAL A 214 -12.37 4.65 3.46
N GLN A 215 -12.15 5.90 3.87
CA GLN A 215 -12.86 6.46 5.02
C GLN A 215 -14.33 6.71 4.67
N PRO A 216 -15.29 6.35 5.55
CA PRO A 216 -16.71 6.50 5.27
C PRO A 216 -17.10 7.91 4.81
N GLU A 217 -16.59 8.96 5.45
CA GLU A 217 -16.88 10.36 5.16
C GLU A 217 -16.33 10.86 3.81
N MET A 218 -15.38 10.13 3.24
CA MET A 218 -14.79 10.43 1.94
C MET A 218 -15.49 9.70 0.79
N LEU A 219 -16.33 8.68 1.07
CA LEU A 219 -16.99 7.91 0.01
C LEU A 219 -18.02 8.78 -0.74
N HIS A 220 -17.94 8.79 -2.06
CA HIS A 220 -18.87 9.49 -2.93
C HIS A 220 -20.31 8.97 -2.73
N GLU A 221 -21.32 9.83 -2.80
CA GLU A 221 -22.71 9.44 -2.57
C GLU A 221 -23.17 8.34 -3.56
N GLY A 222 -22.91 8.52 -4.86
CA GLY A 222 -23.18 7.49 -5.86
C GLY A 222 -22.44 6.16 -5.60
N ALA A 223 -21.23 6.21 -5.07
CA ALA A 223 -20.49 5.01 -4.69
C ALA A 223 -21.12 4.31 -3.49
N ARG A 224 -21.50 5.09 -2.46
CA ARG A 224 -22.25 4.59 -1.30
C ARG A 224 -23.52 3.86 -1.74
N ARG A 225 -24.36 4.51 -2.56
CA ARG A 225 -25.59 3.89 -3.09
C ARG A 225 -25.32 2.62 -3.91
N PHE A 226 -24.24 2.59 -4.69
CA PHE A 226 -23.85 1.43 -5.48
C PHE A 226 -23.44 0.22 -4.60
N PHE A 227 -22.63 0.46 -3.56
CA PHE A 227 -22.12 -0.58 -2.66
C PHE A 227 -23.13 -1.01 -1.60
N ASP A 228 -23.91 -0.09 -1.03
CA ASP A 228 -24.96 -0.40 -0.05
C ASP A 228 -26.02 -1.35 -0.65
N ARG A 229 -26.40 -1.13 -1.92
CA ARG A 229 -27.32 -2.03 -2.66
C ARG A 229 -26.76 -3.45 -2.83
N ARG A 230 -25.46 -3.63 -2.65
CA ARG A 230 -24.75 -4.92 -2.73
C ARG A 230 -24.35 -5.45 -1.35
N GLY A 231 -24.86 -4.84 -0.27
CA GLY A 231 -24.60 -5.26 1.10
C GLY A 231 -23.18 -4.96 1.59
N MET A 232 -22.47 -4.05 0.95
CA MET A 232 -21.09 -3.71 1.27
C MET A 232 -20.99 -2.41 2.05
N THR A 233 -20.13 -2.35 3.06
CA THR A 233 -19.91 -1.13 3.84
C THR A 233 -18.42 -0.82 4.03
N THR A 234 -18.09 0.43 4.32
CA THR A 234 -16.72 0.88 4.64
C THR A 234 -16.29 0.51 6.06
N TYR A 235 -17.20 0.00 6.88
CA TYR A 235 -16.88 -0.51 8.22
C TYR A 235 -16.49 -1.98 8.08
N SER A 236 -15.29 -2.34 8.53
CA SER A 236 -14.99 -3.75 8.78
C SER A 236 -15.95 -4.25 9.85
N GLU A 237 -16.59 -5.40 9.63
CA GLU A 237 -17.17 -6.16 10.74
C GLU A 237 -16.08 -6.36 11.80
N LYS A 238 -16.40 -6.01 13.05
CA LYS A 238 -15.48 -6.10 14.18
C LYS A 238 -15.07 -7.52 14.48
#